data_AF-A0A535S0E9-F1
#
_entry.id   AF-A0A535S0E9-F1
#
_cell.length_a   1.000
_cell.length_b   1.000
_cell.length_c   1.000
_cell.angle_alpha   90.00
_cell.angle_beta   90.00
_cell.angle_gamma   90.00
#
_symmetry.space_group_name_H-M   'P 1'
#
loop_
_entity.id
_entity.type
_entity.pdbx_description
1 polymer ?
#
loop_
_entity_poly.entity_id
_entity_poly.type
_entity_poly.pdbx_seq_one_letter_code
_entity_poly.pdbx_strand_id
1 'polypeptide(L)' 'MIEPLMLAVLAKLCGGSPASMTVGTFWTEVARLGGYLARSHDGPPGWRTIWKGWLSLQTLVEGAHLAFHLRL' A
#
# COMPACT_ATOMS: atom_id res chain seq x y z
N MET A 1 3.46 11.76 4.97
CA MET A 1 3.40 10.97 6.23
C MET A 1 2.60 9.72 5.95
N ILE A 2 3.03 8.54 6.43
CA ILE A 2 2.22 7.31 6.33
C ILE A 2 1.20 7.36 7.46
N GLU A 3 -0.08 7.47 7.13
CA GLU A 3 -1.16 7.44 8.11
C GLU A 3 -1.41 6.00 8.61
N PRO A 4 -1.79 5.78 9.89
CA PRO A 4 -2.12 4.44 10.39
C PRO A 4 -3.14 3.68 9.53
N LEU A 5 -4.13 4.38 8.96
CA LEU A 5 -5.12 3.75 8.09
C LEU A 5 -4.51 3.24 6.78
N MET A 6 -3.54 3.95 6.20
CA MET A 6 -2.83 3.47 4.99
C MET A 6 -2.11 2.15 5.26
N LEU A 7 -1.42 2.06 6.41
CA LEU A 7 -0.75 0.84 6.83
C LEU A 7 -1.77 -0.29 7.06
N ALA A 8 -2.90 0.01 7.69
CA ALA A 8 -3.99 -0.94 7.93
C ALA A 8 -4.59 -1.49 6.64
N VAL A 9 -4.92 -0.61 5.70
CA VAL A 9 -5.48 -0.98 4.38
C VAL A 9 -4.48 -1.83 3.60
N LEU A 10 -3.22 -1.41 3.50
CA LEU A 10 -2.22 -2.15 2.74
C LEU A 10 -1.93 -3.52 3.36
N ALA A 11 -1.79 -3.60 4.69
CA ALA A 11 -1.60 -4.87 5.38
C ALA A 11 -2.77 -5.83 5.15
N LYS A 12 -4.01 -5.32 5.19
CA LYS A 12 -5.21 -6.12 4.90
C LYS A 12 -5.20 -6.67 3.47
N LEU A 13 -4.82 -5.88 2.48
CA LEU A 13 -4.69 -6.31 1.08
C LEU A 13 -3.61 -7.38 0.90
N CYS A 14 -2.53 -7.30 1.68
CA CYS A 14 -1.47 -8.29 1.69
C CYS A 14 -1.81 -9.57 2.47
N GLY A 15 -2.99 -9.64 3.11
CA GLY A 15 -3.36 -10.74 4.00
C GLY A 15 -2.56 -10.81 5.31
N GLY A 16 -1.92 -9.70 5.70
CA GLY A 16 -1.04 -9.62 6.88
C GLY A 16 -1.54 -8.68 7.97
N SER A 17 -0.67 -8.43 8.96
CA SER A 17 -0.92 -7.50 10.06
C SER A 17 -0.12 -6.20 9.89
N PRO A 18 -0.69 -5.04 10.22
CA PRO A 18 0.05 -3.77 10.26
C PRO A 18 1.28 -3.83 11.16
N ALA A 19 1.20 -4.59 12.26
CA ALA A 19 2.27 -4.68 13.26
C ALA A 19 3.51 -5.42 12.76
N SER A 20 3.37 -6.31 11.77
CA SER A 20 4.49 -7.07 11.18
C SER A 20 5.10 -6.38 9.96
N MET A 21 4.52 -5.27 9.49
CA MET A 21 4.95 -4.63 8.26
C MET A 21 6.06 -3.62 8.52
N THR A 22 7.25 -3.89 7.98
CA THR A 22 8.37 -2.95 7.96
C THR A 22 8.15 -1.84 6.94
N VAL A 23 8.91 -0.74 7.04
CA VAL A 23 8.91 0.33 6.04
C VAL A 23 9.32 -0.18 4.64
N GLY A 24 10.27 -1.12 4.56
CA GLY A 24 10.70 -1.70 3.30
C GLY A 24 9.60 -2.55 2.64
N THR A 25 8.93 -3.39 3.43
CA THR A 25 7.78 -4.18 2.95
C THR A 25 6.61 -3.28 2.56
N PHE A 26 6.37 -2.19 3.31
CA PHE A 26 5.35 -1.21 2.96
C PHE A 26 5.59 -0.63 1.56
N TRP A 27 6.78 -0.10 1.30
CA TRP A 27 7.08 0.50 -0.01
C TRP A 27 7.16 -0.53 -1.14
N THR A 28 7.55 -1.76 -0.84
CA THR A 28 7.49 -2.87 -1.81
C THR A 28 6.05 -3.16 -2.22
N GLU A 29 5.13 -3.30 -1.26
CA GLU A 29 3.72 -3.58 -1.53
C GLU A 29 3.01 -2.38 -2.19
N VAL A 30 3.36 -1.14 -1.80
CA VAL A 30 2.94 0.06 -2.55
C VAL A 30 3.38 -0.04 -4.00
N ALA A 31 4.65 -0.37 -4.27
CA ALA A 31 5.13 -0.52 -5.64
C ALA A 31 4.39 -1.64 -6.40
N ARG A 32 4.00 -2.73 -5.73
CA ARG A 32 3.21 -3.82 -6.34
C ARG A 32 1.83 -3.35 -6.81
N LEU A 33 1.16 -2.48 -6.04
CA LEU A 33 -0.07 -1.80 -6.51
C LEU A 33 0.18 -0.97 -7.79
N GLY A 34 1.40 -0.44 -7.96
CA GLY A 34 1.82 0.28 -9.15
C GLY A 34 2.29 -0.60 -10.31
N GLY A 35 2.25 -1.94 -10.17
CA GLY A 35 2.65 -2.91 -11.18
C GLY A 35 4.07 -3.50 -11.00
N TYR A 36 4.72 -3.29 -9.85
CA TYR A 36 5.96 -4.00 -9.52
C TYR A 36 5.67 -5.49 -9.28
N LEU A 37 6.42 -6.38 -9.92
CA LEU A 37 6.19 -7.82 -9.77
C LEU A 37 6.82 -8.40 -8.50
N ALA A 38 7.90 -7.79 -8.00
CA ALA A 38 8.65 -8.24 -6.82
C ALA A 38 9.15 -9.69 -6.93
N ARG A 39 9.70 -10.09 -8.08
CA ARG A 39 10.29 -11.42 -8.27
C ARG A 39 11.73 -11.44 -7.74
N SER A 40 12.24 -12.64 -7.50
CA SER A 40 13.65 -12.83 -7.16
C SER A 40 14.55 -12.21 -8.22
N HIS A 41 15.53 -11.41 -7.76
CA HIS A 41 16.50 -10.67 -8.59
C HIS A 41 15.93 -9.50 -9.42
N ASP A 42 14.64 -9.13 -9.25
CA ASP A 42 14.20 -7.83 -9.75
C ASP A 42 14.97 -6.72 -8.99
N GLY A 43 15.44 -5.71 -9.71
CA GLY A 43 15.99 -4.50 -9.09
C GLY A 43 14.93 -3.71 -8.31
N PRO A 44 15.31 -2.74 -7.49
CA PRO A 44 14.35 -1.96 -6.71
C PRO A 44 13.33 -1.25 -7.62
N PRO A 45 12.08 -1.07 -7.16
CA PRO A 45 11.05 -0.43 -7.96
C PRO A 45 11.43 1.01 -8.33
N GLY A 46 11.21 1.38 -9.59
CA GLY A 46 11.42 2.75 -10.05
C GLY A 46 10.41 3.75 -9.47
N TRP A 47 10.79 5.02 -9.40
CA TRP A 47 9.98 6.08 -8.80
C TRP A 47 8.57 6.20 -9.41
N ARG A 48 8.41 5.98 -10.72
CA ARG A 48 7.10 6.03 -11.40
C ARG A 48 6.18 4.92 -10.91
N THR A 49 6.70 3.72 -10.70
CA THR A 49 5.97 2.57 -10.21
C THR A 49 5.51 2.80 -8.77
N ILE A 50 6.41 3.31 -7.92
CA ILE A 50 6.07 3.71 -6.55
C ILE A 50 4.97 4.78 -6.56
N TRP A 51 5.10 5.82 -7.38
CA TRP A 51 4.11 6.90 -7.45
C TRP A 51 2.72 6.41 -7.88
N LYS A 52 2.65 5.55 -8.91
CA LYS A 52 1.38 4.94 -9.33
C LYS A 52 0.73 4.12 -8.22
N GLY A 53 1.53 3.32 -7.52
CA GLY A 53 1.07 2.54 -6.38
C GLY A 53 0.60 3.40 -5.22
N TRP A 54 1.31 4.50 -4.96
CA TRP A 54 0.98 5.46 -3.92
C TRP A 54 -0.36 6.16 -4.19
N LEU A 55 -0.62 6.60 -5.43
CA LEU A 55 -1.93 7.14 -5.81
C LEU A 55 -3.05 6.10 -5.66
N SER A 56 -2.79 4.86 -6.05
CA SER A 56 -3.75 3.76 -5.90
C SER A 56 -4.08 3.48 -4.43
N LEU A 57 -3.07 3.49 -3.55
CA LEU A 57 -3.27 3.34 -2.11
C LEU A 57 -4.08 4.50 -1.52
N GLN A 58 -3.82 5.75 -1.93
CA GLN A 58 -4.59 6.90 -1.47
C GLN A 58 -6.08 6.77 -1.82
N THR A 59 -6.41 6.37 -3.06
CA THR A 59 -7.80 6.14 -3.46
C THR A 59 -8.49 5.07 -2.60
N LEU A 60 -7.80 3.99 -2.25
CA LEU A 60 -8.34 2.95 -1.38
C LEU A 60 -8.59 3.46 0.05
N VAL A 61 -7.69 4.31 0.54
CA VAL A 61 -7.79 4.91 1.88
C VAL A 61 -8.91 5.95 1.94
N GLU A 62 -9.09 6.75 0.90
CA GLU A 62 -10.25 7.63 0.75
C GLU A 62 -11.56 6.85 0.78
N GLY A 63 -11.63 5.72 0.07
CA GLY A 63 -12.78 4.81 0.11
C GLY A 63 -13.04 4.25 1.52
N ALA A 64 -11.99 3.86 2.23
CA ALA A 64 -12.10 3.37 3.62
C ALA A 64 -12.59 4.47 4.57
N HIS A 65 -12.09 5.70 4.45
CA HIS A 65 -12.60 6.84 5.21
C HIS A 65 -14.07 7.09 4.93
N LEU A 66 -14.49 7.04 3.66
CA LEU A 66 -15.88 7.22 3.28
C LEU A 66 -16.77 6.14 3.89
N ALA A 67 -16.34 4.88 3.85
CA ALA A 67 -17.07 3.77 4.47
C ALA A 67 -17.25 3.99 5.98
N PHE A 68 -16.19 4.38 6.70
CA PHE A 68 -16.28 4.68 8.13
C PHE A 68 -17.19 5.88 8.43
N HIS A 69 -17.14 6.91 7.59
CA HIS A 69 -17.99 8.09 7.74
C HIS A 69 -19.47 7.76 7.54
N LEU A 70 -19.77 6.90 6.56
CA LEU A 70 -21.12 6.45 6.24
C LEU A 70 -21.61 5.29 7.12
N ARG A 71 -20.77 4.77 8.02
CA ARG A 71 -21.03 3.59 8.88
C ARG A 71 -21.41 2.33 8.09
N LEU A 72 -20.76 2.13 6.94
CA LEU A 72 -20.86 0.92 6.14
C LEU A 72 -20.05 -0.23 6.74
#